data_AF-A0A973TU63-F1
#
_entry.id   AF-A0A973TU63-F1
#
_cell.length_a   1.000
_cell.length_b   1.000
_cell.length_c   1.000
_cell.angle_alpha   90.00
_cell.angle_beta   90.00
_cell.angle_gamma   90.00
#
_symmetry.space_group_name_H-M   'P 1'
#
loop_
_entity.id
_entity.type
_entity.pdbx_description
1 polymer ?
#
loop_
_entity_poly.entity_id
_entity_poly.type
_entity_poly.pdbx_seq_one_letter_code
_entity_poly.pdbx_strand_id
1 'polypeptide(L)'
;MKPRLALLLAVGSALVLIALAARGTSPVRYGDRPAGDDVTTTVTLESQPPLDDRVEGSTAAGSLLVFLIILVAAVLIGLVWLMISLGVFRRRRWRGVGAAVDAPQVDDGQANAPPILVQRAAEALEELRARADGPPGDAVIAAWLTLERAAEDSGAPRQGHQTATEFTGDLLRRYRVDEDATGTLRRVYQ
;
A
#
# COMPACT_ATOMS: atom_id res chain seq x y z
N MET A 1 -19.95 -18.95 -14.17
CA MET A 1 -20.02 -17.79 -13.24
C MET A 1 -18.71 -17.03 -13.33
N LYS A 2 -18.73 -15.70 -13.48
CA LYS A 2 -17.49 -14.91 -13.66
C LYS A 2 -16.61 -15.11 -12.41
N PRO A 3 -15.32 -15.49 -12.53
CA PRO A 3 -14.47 -15.85 -11.39
C PRO A 3 -14.36 -14.73 -10.35
N ARG A 4 -14.53 -13.48 -10.77
CA ARG A 4 -14.57 -12.30 -9.89
C ARG A 4 -15.80 -12.26 -8.98
N LEU A 5 -16.94 -12.76 -9.46
CA LEU A 5 -18.18 -12.78 -8.69
C LEU A 5 -18.11 -13.85 -7.61
N ALA A 6 -17.52 -15.02 -7.92
CA ALA A 6 -17.23 -16.05 -6.93
C ALA A 6 -16.24 -15.56 -5.87
N LEU A 7 -15.20 -14.82 -6.27
CA LEU A 7 -14.23 -14.23 -5.34
C LEU A 7 -14.88 -13.20 -4.41
N LEU A 8 -15.69 -12.28 -4.95
CA LEU A 8 -16.38 -11.26 -4.15
C LEU A 8 -17.38 -11.88 -3.16
N LEU A 9 -18.08 -12.94 -3.57
CA LEU A 9 -19.00 -13.66 -2.70
C LEU A 9 -18.25 -14.42 -1.59
N ALA A 10 -17.12 -15.04 -1.92
CA ALA A 10 -16.28 -15.73 -0.94
C ALA A 10 -15.66 -14.76 0.07
N VAL A 11 -15.13 -13.62 -0.38
CA VAL A 11 -14.55 -12.59 0.50
C VAL A 11 -15.62 -11.93 1.36
N GLY A 12 -16.77 -11.61 0.77
CA GLY A 12 -17.91 -11.06 1.52
C GLY A 12 -18.42 -12.02 2.58
N SER A 13 -18.58 -13.30 2.24
CA SER A 13 -19.00 -14.34 3.20
C SER A 13 -17.97 -14.54 4.31
N ALA A 14 -16.67 -14.53 3.99
CA ALA A 14 -15.61 -14.62 4.99
C ALA A 14 -15.62 -13.42 5.97
N LEU A 15 -15.80 -12.20 5.46
CA LEU A 15 -15.91 -11.00 6.31
C LEU A 15 -17.14 -11.04 7.22
N VAL A 16 -18.27 -11.51 6.72
CA VAL A 16 -19.49 -11.67 7.52
C VAL A 16 -19.27 -12.73 8.61
N LEU A 17 -18.63 -13.85 8.30
CA LEU A 17 -18.32 -14.89 9.29
C LEU A 17 -17.33 -14.41 10.35
N ILE A 18 -16.32 -13.61 9.97
CA ILE A 18 -15.39 -12.98 10.91
C ILE A 18 -16.12 -11.99 11.82
N ALA A 19 -16.98 -11.14 11.27
CA ALA A 19 -17.77 -10.18 12.03
C ALA A 19 -18.76 -10.88 12.99
N LEU A 20 -19.33 -12.01 12.58
CA LEU A 20 -20.23 -12.81 13.42
C LEU A 20 -19.48 -13.54 14.53
N ALA A 21 -18.28 -14.05 14.25
CA ALA A 21 -17.39 -14.66 15.24
C ALA A 21 -16.84 -13.64 16.24
N ALA A 22 -16.56 -12.41 15.79
CA ALA A 22 -16.14 -11.30 16.64
C ALA A 22 -17.26 -10.75 17.53
N ARG A 23 -18.52 -11.20 17.35
CA ARG A 23 -19.65 -10.86 18.23
C ARG A 23 -19.68 -11.67 19.53
N GLY A 24 -18.64 -12.45 19.81
CA GLY A 24 -18.45 -13.22 21.04
C GLY A 24 -18.20 -12.33 22.26
N THR A 25 -19.27 -12.13 23.04
CA THR A 25 -19.33 -11.88 24.50
C THR A 25 -18.07 -11.34 25.17
N SER A 26 -18.06 -10.03 25.44
CA SER A 26 -17.13 -9.40 26.37
C SER A 26 -17.21 -10.09 27.74
N PRO A 27 -16.08 -10.45 28.38
CA PRO A 27 -16.05 -11.03 29.72
C PRO A 27 -16.38 -10.00 30.82
N VAL A 28 -16.59 -8.73 30.45
CA VAL A 28 -16.93 -7.67 31.39
C VAL A 28 -18.43 -7.75 31.71
N ARG A 29 -18.77 -8.35 32.85
CA ARG A 29 -20.10 -8.18 33.45
C ARG A 29 -20.20 -6.76 34.01
N TYR A 30 -20.96 -5.91 33.34
CA TYR A 30 -21.46 -4.68 33.95
C TYR A 30 -22.52 -5.10 34.99
N GLY A 31 -22.10 -5.23 36.24
CA GLY A 31 -23.04 -5.36 37.35
C GLY A 31 -23.79 -4.05 37.54
N ASP A 32 -25.10 -4.13 37.79
CA ASP A 32 -25.91 -2.99 38.18
C ASP A 32 -25.25 -2.28 39.37
N ARG A 33 -24.99 -0.99 39.20
CA ARG A 33 -24.49 -0.14 40.28
C ARG A 33 -25.62 -0.02 41.30
N PRO A 34 -25.47 -0.48 42.55
CA PRO A 34 -26.50 -0.26 43.55
C PRO A 34 -26.65 1.25 43.75
N ALA A 35 -27.88 1.76 43.66
CA ALA A 35 -28.19 3.09 44.16
C ALA A 35 -27.79 3.11 45.64
N GLY A 36 -26.97 4.09 46.03
CA GLY A 36 -26.40 4.16 47.36
C GLY A 36 -27.49 4.37 48.40
N ASP A 37 -27.58 3.43 49.32
CA ASP A 37 -28.09 3.70 50.66
C ASP A 37 -26.88 3.78 51.59
N ASP A 38 -26.71 4.93 52.22
CA ASP A 38 -25.75 5.18 53.29
C ASP A 38 -25.97 4.16 54.42
N VAL A 39 -25.09 3.17 54.53
CA VAL A 39 -24.98 2.35 55.74
C VAL A 39 -23.51 2.23 56.13
N THR A 40 -23.14 3.07 57.11
CA THR A 40 -21.90 2.96 57.88
C THR A 40 -21.70 1.51 58.35
N THR A 41 -20.78 0.79 57.73
CA THR A 41 -20.39 -0.57 58.15
C THR A 41 -18.94 -0.57 58.57
N THR A 42 -18.72 -0.85 59.85
CA THR A 42 -17.43 -0.98 60.53
C THR A 42 -16.56 -2.02 59.82
N VAL A 43 -15.38 -1.62 59.33
CA VAL A 43 -14.44 -2.54 58.68
C VAL A 43 -13.76 -3.42 59.74
N THR A 44 -14.11 -4.70 59.78
CA THR A 44 -13.31 -5.74 60.43
C THR A 44 -12.42 -6.36 59.36
N LEU A 45 -11.10 -6.24 59.51
CA LEU A 45 -10.11 -6.84 58.60
C LEU A 45 -10.06 -8.36 58.86
N GLU A 46 -10.78 -9.13 58.04
CA GLU A 46 -10.68 -10.58 57.99
C GLU A 46 -9.50 -10.98 57.08
N SER A 47 -8.67 -11.92 57.54
CA SER A 47 -7.46 -12.36 56.84
C SER A 47 -7.81 -13.16 55.59
N GLN A 48 -7.44 -12.66 54.40
CA GLN A 48 -7.65 -13.38 53.14
C GLN A 48 -6.78 -14.65 53.06
N PRO A 49 -7.32 -15.80 52.61
CA PRO A 49 -6.53 -16.99 52.34
C PRO A 49 -5.59 -16.76 51.14
N PRO A 50 -4.45 -17.49 51.04
CA PRO A 50 -3.52 -17.33 49.93
C PRO A 50 -4.21 -17.67 48.61
N LEU A 51 -4.02 -16.81 47.61
CA LEU A 51 -4.43 -17.08 46.23
C LEU A 51 -3.69 -18.32 45.73
N ASP A 52 -4.44 -19.37 45.38
CA ASP A 52 -3.92 -20.52 44.65
C ASP A 52 -3.50 -20.06 43.24
N ASP A 53 -2.19 -19.93 43.01
CA ASP A 53 -1.57 -19.64 41.70
C ASP A 53 -1.54 -20.89 40.79
N ARG A 54 -2.65 -21.63 40.72
CA ARG A 54 -2.83 -22.68 39.72
C ARG A 54 -3.64 -22.14 38.55
N VAL A 55 -2.93 -21.44 37.66
CA VAL A 55 -3.44 -21.17 36.30
C VAL A 55 -3.50 -22.52 35.58
N GLU A 56 -4.64 -23.21 35.70
CA GLU A 56 -4.98 -24.29 34.81
C GLU A 56 -5.03 -23.71 33.39
N GLY A 57 -4.00 -24.03 32.59
CA GLY A 57 -3.94 -23.67 31.19
C GLY A 57 -5.11 -24.30 30.44
N SER A 58 -6.22 -23.58 30.38
CA SER A 58 -7.43 -24.01 29.69
C SER A 58 -7.09 -24.30 28.23
N THR A 59 -7.39 -25.51 27.78
CA THR A 59 -7.22 -25.99 26.41
C THR A 59 -7.83 -25.03 25.38
N ALA A 60 -8.82 -24.23 25.81
CA ALA A 60 -9.45 -23.16 25.05
C ALA A 60 -8.48 -22.02 24.64
N ALA A 61 -7.50 -21.68 25.49
CA ALA A 61 -6.50 -20.65 25.19
C ALA A 61 -5.53 -21.11 24.10
N GLY A 62 -5.14 -22.40 24.11
CA GLY A 62 -4.32 -23.01 23.06
C GLY A 62 -5.05 -23.05 21.71
N SER A 63 -6.34 -23.40 21.71
CA SER A 63 -7.14 -23.43 20.47
C SER A 63 -7.37 -22.04 19.88
N LEU A 64 -7.51 -21.01 20.72
CA LEU A 64 -7.66 -19.62 20.26
C LEU A 64 -6.37 -19.09 19.62
N LEU A 65 -5.21 -19.41 20.19
CA LEU A 65 -3.91 -19.02 19.62
C LEU A 65 -3.70 -19.66 18.24
N VAL A 66 -3.99 -20.97 18.11
CA VAL A 66 -3.88 -21.68 16.82
C VAL A 66 -4.84 -21.09 15.79
N PHE A 67 -6.08 -20.78 16.19
CA PHE A 67 -7.05 -20.13 15.32
C PHE A 67 -6.58 -18.75 14.83
N LEU A 68 -6.01 -17.93 15.72
CA LEU A 68 -5.47 -16.62 15.38
C LEU A 68 -4.31 -16.73 14.38
N ILE A 69 -3.40 -17.69 14.57
CA ILE A 69 -2.27 -17.93 13.66
C ILE A 69 -2.78 -18.30 12.25
N ILE A 70 -3.76 -19.22 12.17
CA ILE A 70 -4.35 -19.63 10.90
C ILE A 70 -5.06 -18.45 10.22
N LEU A 71 -5.79 -17.63 10.98
CA LEU A 71 -6.46 -16.43 10.46
C LEU A 71 -5.46 -15.44 9.88
N VAL A 72 -4.38 -15.13 10.61
CA VAL A 72 -3.33 -14.21 10.15
C VAL A 72 -2.65 -14.76 8.90
N ALA A 73 -2.31 -16.06 8.88
CA ALA A 73 -1.73 -16.71 7.72
C ALA A 73 -2.65 -16.63 6.50
N ALA A 74 -3.96 -16.87 6.66
CA ALA A 74 -4.93 -16.77 5.58
C ALA A 74 -5.06 -15.33 5.04
N VAL A 75 -5.04 -14.32 5.92
CA VAL A 75 -5.05 -12.90 5.51
C VAL A 75 -3.79 -12.54 4.72
N LEU A 76 -2.62 -12.97 5.19
CA LEU A 76 -1.34 -12.72 4.51
C LEU A 76 -1.30 -13.38 3.13
N ILE A 77 -1.72 -14.64 3.03
CA ILE A 77 -1.81 -15.36 1.74
C ILE A 77 -2.80 -14.66 0.81
N GLY A 78 -3.95 -14.23 1.33
CA GLY A 78 -4.94 -13.46 0.58
C GLY A 78 -4.38 -12.13 0.07
N LEU A 79 -3.61 -11.41 0.88
CA LEU A 79 -2.99 -10.14 0.51
C LEU A 79 -1.90 -10.33 -0.54
N VAL A 80 -1.04 -11.35 -0.39
CA VAL A 80 -0.01 -11.69 -1.38
C VAL A 80 -0.67 -12.09 -2.70
N TRP A 81 -1.70 -12.93 -2.65
CA TRP A 81 -2.47 -13.32 -3.84
C TRP A 81 -3.16 -12.12 -4.48
N LEU A 82 -3.72 -11.20 -3.67
CA LEU A 82 -4.31 -9.96 -4.14
C LEU A 82 -3.26 -9.08 -4.83
N MET A 83 -2.07 -8.90 -4.25
CA MET A 83 -0.98 -8.13 -4.84
C MET A 83 -0.49 -8.73 -6.15
N ILE A 84 -0.32 -10.05 -6.21
CA ILE A 84 0.04 -10.76 -7.45
C ILE A 84 -1.08 -10.59 -8.47
N SER A 85 -2.34 -10.76 -8.07
CA SER A 85 -3.48 -10.61 -8.98
C SER A 85 -3.57 -9.18 -9.51
N LEU A 86 -3.41 -8.14 -8.68
CA LEU A 86 -3.43 -6.75 -9.11
C LEU A 86 -2.22 -6.40 -9.96
N GLY A 87 -1.02 -6.90 -9.62
CA GLY A 87 0.20 -6.68 -10.37
C GLY A 87 0.20 -7.35 -11.75
N VAL A 88 -0.28 -8.59 -11.81
CA VAL A 88 -0.45 -9.35 -13.06
C VAL A 88 -1.61 -8.77 -13.89
N PHE A 89 -2.68 -8.29 -13.23
CA PHE A 89 -3.83 -7.70 -13.90
C PHE A 89 -3.54 -6.28 -14.41
N ARG A 90 -2.73 -5.46 -13.72
CA ARG A 90 -2.19 -4.19 -14.27
C ARG A 90 -1.29 -4.46 -15.47
N ARG A 91 -0.37 -5.42 -15.39
CA ARG A 91 0.52 -5.78 -16.52
C ARG A 91 -0.24 -6.31 -17.74
N ARG A 92 -1.35 -7.03 -17.56
CA ARG A 92 -2.18 -7.52 -18.69
C ARG A 92 -3.16 -6.49 -19.22
N ARG A 93 -3.76 -5.64 -18.38
CA ARG A 93 -4.73 -4.62 -18.81
C ARG A 93 -4.08 -3.46 -19.58
N TRP A 94 -2.77 -3.27 -19.44
CA TRP A 94 -2.04 -2.22 -20.15
C TRP A 94 -1.54 -2.67 -21.53
N ARG A 95 -1.78 -3.94 -21.91
CA ARG A 95 -1.52 -4.44 -23.26
C ARG A 95 -2.76 -4.50 -24.16
N GLY A 96 -3.91 -4.03 -23.67
CA GLY A 96 -5.10 -3.95 -24.49
C GLY A 96 -6.23 -3.28 -23.74
N VAL A 97 -6.82 -2.26 -24.37
CA VAL A 97 -7.97 -1.45 -23.93
C VAL A 97 -7.55 -0.18 -23.19
N GLY A 98 -7.34 0.87 -23.99
CA GLY A 98 -7.62 2.23 -23.58
C GLY A 98 -9.10 2.46 -23.27
N ALA A 99 -9.39 3.66 -22.77
CA ALA A 99 -10.70 4.18 -22.33
C ALA A 99 -11.22 3.68 -20.97
N ALA A 100 -11.01 4.51 -19.94
CA ALA A 100 -12.10 5.23 -19.23
C ALA A 100 -11.66 5.62 -17.80
N VAL A 101 -10.79 6.62 -17.71
CA VAL A 101 -10.87 7.68 -16.69
C VAL A 101 -10.45 8.94 -17.43
N ASP A 102 -11.17 10.02 -17.20
CA ASP A 102 -11.06 11.34 -17.84
C ASP A 102 -9.65 11.94 -17.68
N ALA A 103 -8.70 11.40 -18.44
CA ALA A 103 -7.38 11.93 -18.68
C ALA A 103 -7.39 12.43 -20.12
N PRO A 104 -6.84 13.63 -20.42
CA PRO A 104 -6.70 14.09 -21.79
C PRO A 104 -6.07 12.96 -22.59
N GLN A 105 -6.70 12.57 -23.71
CA GLN A 105 -6.18 11.57 -24.64
C GLN A 105 -4.71 11.87 -24.92
N VAL A 106 -3.83 11.14 -24.25
CA VAL A 106 -2.42 11.13 -24.57
C VAL A 106 -2.32 10.19 -25.75
N ASP A 107 -1.90 10.71 -26.90
CA ASP A 107 -1.56 9.89 -28.05
C ASP A 107 -0.54 8.84 -27.59
N ASP A 108 -0.98 7.58 -27.60
CA ASP A 108 -0.26 6.47 -27.01
C ASP A 108 1.02 6.19 -27.82
N GLY A 109 2.20 6.43 -27.24
CA GLY A 109 3.41 5.64 -27.53
C GLY A 109 4.32 6.02 -28.70
N GLN A 110 4.05 7.09 -29.47
CA GLN A 110 4.88 7.39 -30.67
C GLN A 110 5.24 8.85 -30.89
N ALA A 111 4.79 9.79 -30.06
CA ALA A 111 5.15 11.19 -30.24
C ALA A 111 6.65 11.42 -29.99
N ASN A 112 7.30 12.17 -30.88
CA ASN A 112 8.63 12.69 -30.60
C ASN A 112 8.56 13.64 -29.40
N ALA A 113 9.51 13.51 -28.47
CA ALA A 113 9.61 14.44 -27.36
C ALA A 113 9.75 15.88 -27.89
N PRO A 114 9.04 16.86 -27.30
CA PRO A 114 9.23 18.27 -27.63
C PRO A 114 10.71 18.66 -27.52
N PRO A 115 11.27 19.44 -28.46
CA PRO A 115 12.70 19.79 -28.44
C PRO A 115 13.15 20.43 -27.13
N ILE A 116 12.28 21.24 -26.50
CA ILE A 116 12.54 21.86 -25.20
C ILE A 116 12.75 20.82 -24.10
N LEU A 117 11.97 19.73 -24.10
CA LEU A 117 12.08 18.66 -23.12
C LEU A 117 13.43 17.94 -23.27
N VAL A 118 13.82 17.65 -24.51
CA VAL A 118 15.10 16.98 -24.81
C VAL A 118 16.28 17.87 -24.44
N GLN A 119 16.24 19.15 -24.81
CA GLN A 119 17.29 20.11 -24.50
C GLN A 119 17.47 20.24 -22.98
N ARG A 120 16.39 20.47 -22.24
CA ARG A 120 16.46 20.63 -20.78
C ARG A 120 16.82 19.33 -20.07
N ALA A 121 16.44 18.17 -20.60
CA ALA A 121 16.90 16.88 -20.07
C ALA A 121 18.42 16.69 -20.27
N ALA A 122 18.97 17.16 -21.39
CA ALA A 122 20.42 17.16 -21.61
C ALA A 122 21.13 18.12 -20.64
N GLU A 123 20.59 19.31 -20.42
CA GLU A 123 21.10 20.27 -19.42
C GLU A 123 21.06 19.67 -18.00
N ALA A 124 19.98 18.98 -17.63
CA ALA A 124 19.87 18.27 -16.34
C ALA A 124 20.94 17.18 -16.17
N LEU A 125 21.30 16.48 -17.26
CA LEU A 125 22.35 15.47 -17.26
C LEU A 125 23.75 16.09 -17.12
N GLU A 126 23.99 17.23 -17.76
CA GLU A 126 25.24 18.00 -17.59
C GLU A 126 25.36 18.52 -16.16
N GLU A 127 24.27 19.04 -15.60
CA GLU A 127 24.21 19.52 -14.23
C GLU A 127 24.46 18.40 -13.21
N LEU A 128 23.88 17.21 -13.44
CA LEU A 128 24.15 16.01 -12.65
C LEU A 128 25.64 15.66 -12.66
N ARG A 129 26.29 15.70 -13.82
CA ARG A 129 27.73 15.41 -13.97
C ARG A 129 28.59 16.48 -13.32
N ALA A 130 28.22 17.75 -13.46
CA ALA A 130 28.96 18.87 -12.87
C ALA A 130 28.94 18.83 -11.33
N ARG A 131 27.92 18.21 -10.74
CA ARG A 131 27.81 18.02 -9.28
C ARG A 131 28.26 16.64 -8.79
N ALA A 132 28.98 15.88 -9.62
CA ALA A 132 29.46 14.54 -9.25
C ALA A 132 30.39 14.52 -8.03
N ASP A 133 31.12 15.61 -7.77
CA ASP A 133 32.03 15.75 -6.63
C ASP A 133 31.32 16.14 -5.32
N GLY A 134 30.03 16.48 -5.37
CA GLY A 134 29.20 16.84 -4.21
C GLY A 134 28.42 15.66 -3.62
N PRO A 135 27.50 15.91 -2.66
CA PRO A 135 26.60 14.88 -2.17
C PRO A 135 25.75 14.30 -3.32
N PRO A 136 25.77 12.98 -3.55
CA PRO A 136 25.12 12.37 -4.71
C PRO A 136 23.60 12.56 -4.70
N GLY A 137 22.99 12.62 -3.51
CA GLY A 137 21.56 12.87 -3.36
C GLY A 137 21.12 14.23 -3.90
N ASP A 138 21.89 15.28 -3.62
CA ASP A 138 21.58 16.65 -4.04
C ASP A 138 21.67 16.80 -5.56
N ALA A 139 22.68 16.17 -6.17
CA ALA A 139 22.86 16.16 -7.62
C ALA A 139 21.68 15.47 -8.33
N VAL A 140 21.21 14.34 -7.79
CA VAL A 140 20.05 13.61 -8.33
C VAL A 140 18.75 14.42 -8.15
N ILE A 141 18.52 15.01 -6.97
CA ILE A 141 17.33 15.84 -6.71
C ILE A 141 17.30 17.04 -7.64
N ALA A 142 18.43 17.72 -7.85
CA ALA A 142 18.52 18.86 -8.75
C ALA A 142 18.19 18.46 -10.19
N ALA A 143 18.81 17.39 -10.70
CA ALA A 143 18.55 16.87 -12.03
C ALA A 143 17.07 16.46 -12.22
N TRP A 144 16.47 15.85 -11.19
CA TRP A 144 15.05 15.51 -11.19
C TRP A 144 14.15 16.75 -11.28
N LEU A 145 14.40 17.78 -10.48
CA LEU A 145 13.61 19.01 -10.51
C LEU A 145 13.75 19.73 -11.86
N THR A 146 14.93 19.70 -12.48
CA THR A 146 15.14 20.26 -13.82
C THR A 146 14.34 19.48 -14.87
N LEU A 147 14.29 18.14 -14.79
CA LEU A 147 13.45 17.32 -15.67
C LEU A 147 11.94 17.59 -15.47
N GLU A 148 11.48 17.74 -14.23
CA GLU A 148 10.07 18.02 -13.91
C GLU A 148 9.63 19.37 -14.49
N ARG A 149 10.44 20.42 -14.34
CA ARG A 149 10.19 21.72 -14.97
C ARG A 149 10.19 21.64 -16.49
N ALA A 150 11.13 20.91 -17.08
CA ALA A 150 11.16 20.70 -18.52
C ALA A 150 9.89 20.03 -19.04
N ALA A 151 9.37 19.07 -18.29
CA ALA A 151 8.14 18.39 -18.62
C ALA A 151 6.93 19.32 -18.50
N GLU A 152 6.86 20.14 -17.45
CA GLU A 152 5.86 21.20 -17.29
C GLU A 152 5.89 22.19 -18.46
N ASP A 153 7.06 22.73 -18.81
CA ASP A 153 7.28 23.64 -19.94
C ASP A 153 6.85 22.99 -21.28
N SER A 154 6.94 21.67 -21.38
CA SER A 154 6.54 20.89 -22.56
C SER A 154 5.04 20.51 -22.58
N GLY A 155 4.24 20.98 -21.61
CA GLY A 155 2.82 20.68 -21.50
C GLY A 155 2.50 19.32 -20.86
N ALA A 156 3.48 18.73 -20.19
CA ALA A 156 3.39 17.43 -19.51
C ALA A 156 3.69 17.54 -18.00
N PRO A 157 2.95 18.37 -17.23
CA PRO A 157 3.23 18.57 -15.81
C PRO A 157 2.88 17.33 -14.97
N ARG A 158 3.64 17.14 -13.89
CA ARG A 158 3.38 16.13 -12.86
C ARG A 158 2.15 16.51 -12.04
N GLN A 159 1.26 15.54 -11.79
CA GLN A 159 0.10 15.80 -10.93
C GLN A 159 0.48 15.75 -9.45
N GLY A 160 -0.17 16.56 -8.60
CA GLY A 160 0.17 16.65 -7.17
C GLY A 160 0.06 15.33 -6.40
N HIS A 161 -0.81 14.42 -6.84
CA HIS A 161 -0.99 13.09 -6.24
C HIS A 161 -0.14 12.00 -6.92
N GLN A 162 0.47 12.29 -8.07
CA GLN A 162 1.28 11.33 -8.79
C GLN A 162 2.56 11.07 -8.01
N THR A 163 3.08 9.85 -8.04
CA THR A 163 4.43 9.54 -7.51
C THR A 163 5.50 9.80 -8.58
N ALA A 164 6.77 9.93 -8.19
CA ALA A 164 7.86 10.20 -9.15
C ALA A 164 7.95 9.05 -10.18
N THR A 165 7.85 7.81 -9.72
CA THR A 165 7.85 6.61 -10.58
C THR A 165 6.67 6.58 -11.54
N GLU A 166 5.47 6.98 -11.11
CA GLU A 166 4.30 7.06 -11.99
C GLU A 166 4.48 8.12 -13.06
N PHE A 167 4.96 9.30 -12.66
CA PHE A 167 5.23 10.41 -13.58
C PHE A 167 6.27 10.05 -14.63
N THR A 168 7.42 9.51 -14.23
CA THR A 168 8.43 9.04 -15.18
C THR A 168 7.88 7.94 -16.07
N GLY A 169 7.10 7.00 -15.51
CA GLY A 169 6.46 5.96 -16.28
C GLY A 169 5.50 6.50 -17.35
N ASP A 170 4.73 7.55 -17.04
CA ASP A 170 3.84 8.22 -17.99
C ASP A 170 4.63 8.99 -19.05
N LEU A 171 5.71 9.67 -18.67
CA LEU A 171 6.57 10.41 -19.60
C LEU A 171 7.24 9.48 -20.61
N LEU A 172 7.78 8.34 -20.14
CA LEU A 172 8.39 7.29 -20.98
C LEU A 172 7.38 6.57 -21.88
N ARG A 173 6.09 6.55 -21.50
CA ARG A 173 5.00 6.02 -22.34
C ARG A 173 4.54 7.03 -23.39
N ARG A 174 4.52 8.32 -23.03
CA ARG A 174 4.04 9.40 -23.88
C ARG A 174 5.00 9.71 -25.02
N TYR A 175 6.30 9.69 -24.75
CA TYR A 175 7.32 10.06 -25.72
C TYR A 175 8.18 8.88 -26.12
N ARG A 176 8.64 8.88 -27.38
CA ARG A 176 9.60 7.91 -27.86
C ARG A 176 10.95 8.13 -27.17
N VAL A 177 11.46 7.09 -26.52
CA VAL A 177 12.75 7.09 -25.82
C VAL A 177 13.66 6.02 -26.44
N ASP A 178 14.96 6.23 -26.37
CA ASP A 178 15.95 5.29 -26.88
C ASP A 178 15.87 3.95 -26.12
N GLU A 179 15.49 2.90 -26.85
CA GLU A 179 15.35 1.53 -26.33
C GLU A 179 16.70 0.94 -25.91
N ASP A 180 17.80 1.32 -26.59
CA ASP A 180 19.14 0.84 -26.24
C ASP A 180 19.62 1.48 -24.93
N ALA A 181 19.35 2.77 -24.75
CA ALA A 181 19.63 3.48 -23.50
C ALA A 181 18.82 2.89 -22.33
N THR A 182 17.52 2.65 -22.55
CA THR A 182 16.63 2.07 -21.55
C THR A 182 17.01 0.62 -21.23
N GLY A 183 17.41 -0.15 -22.24
CA GLY A 183 17.93 -1.50 -22.08
C GLY A 183 19.23 -1.54 -21.29
N THR A 184 20.11 -0.55 -21.47
CA THR A 184 21.35 -0.40 -20.70
C THR A 184 21.07 -0.10 -19.24
N LEU A 185 20.20 0.86 -18.95
CA LEU A 185 19.77 1.18 -17.58
C LEU A 185 19.21 -0.06 -16.88
N ARG A 186 18.34 -0.82 -17.56
CA ARG A 186 17.75 -2.04 -16.99
C ARG A 186 18.80 -3.07 -16.58
N ARG A 187 19.86 -3.25 -17.37
CA ARG A 187 20.95 -4.19 -17.06
C ARG A 187 21.78 -3.75 -15.85
N VAL A 188 21.88 -2.45 -15.57
CA VAL A 188 22.65 -1.94 -14.43
C VAL A 188 21.92 -2.15 -13.09
N TYR A 189 20.58 -2.19 -13.12
CA TYR A 189 19.74 -2.33 -11.93
C TYR A 189 19.23 -3.75 -11.65
N GLN A 190 19.49 -4.71 -12.54
CA GLN A 190 19.15 -6.13 -12.39
C GLN A 190 20.35 -6.92 -11.92
#